data_AF-A0A963RJT3-F1
#
_entry.id   AF-A0A963RJT3-F1
#
_cell.length_a   1.000
_cell.length_b   1.000
_cell.length_c   1.000
_cell.angle_alpha   90.00
_cell.angle_beta   90.00
_cell.angle_gamma   90.00
#
_symmetry.space_group_name_H-M   'P 1'
#
loop_
_entity.id
_entity.type
_entity.pdbx_description
1 polymer ?
#
loop_
_entity_poly.entity_id
_entity_poly.type
_entity_poly.pdbx_seq_one_letter_code
_entity_poly.pdbx_strand_id
1 'polypeptide(L)'
;ATSMAGTSSGTADRIRDFNQAQGDVIDLTAIDAIAGGGDDAFSFIGDAAFSHSAGELRFQQFTGYTMIQMDTDGDGVTDYAVRLEGQFTMVESDFAL
;
A
#
# COMPACT_ATOMS: atom_id res chain seq x y z
N ALA A 1 2.08 -15.71 -12.72
CA ALA A 1 2.35 -14.48 -13.47
C ALA A 1 2.80 -13.43 -12.47
N THR A 2 3.84 -12.65 -12.82
CA THR A 2 4.19 -11.33 -12.26
C THR A 2 4.36 -11.18 -10.75
N SER A 3 5.48 -11.63 -10.19
CA SER A 3 5.99 -11.17 -8.88
C SER A 3 6.68 -9.79 -8.99
N MET A 4 6.15 -8.87 -9.78
CA MET A 4 6.84 -7.63 -10.15
C MET A 4 6.70 -6.50 -9.13
N ALA A 5 5.85 -6.66 -8.13
CA ALA A 5 5.78 -5.73 -7.01
C ALA A 5 6.44 -6.39 -5.80
N GLY A 6 7.54 -5.81 -5.34
CA GLY A 6 8.22 -6.35 -4.18
C GLY A 6 7.44 -6.13 -2.89
N THR A 7 7.61 -7.04 -1.95
CA THR A 7 6.89 -7.06 -0.67
C THR A 7 7.66 -6.45 0.50
N SER A 8 8.90 -5.99 0.25
CA SER A 8 9.85 -5.57 1.29
C SER A 8 10.52 -4.26 0.93
N SER A 9 11.17 -3.59 1.90
CA SER A 9 11.85 -2.31 1.66
C SER A 9 12.98 -2.35 0.61
N GLY A 10 13.51 -3.55 0.32
CA GLY A 10 14.55 -3.77 -0.69
C GLY A 10 13.99 -4.05 -2.08
N THR A 11 12.74 -4.52 -2.18
CA THR A 11 12.13 -5.00 -3.43
C THR A 11 10.92 -4.17 -3.87
N ALA A 12 10.28 -3.46 -2.94
CA ALA A 12 9.14 -2.58 -3.19
C ALA A 12 9.52 -1.43 -4.14
N ASP A 13 8.54 -1.00 -4.92
CA ASP A 13 8.67 0.22 -5.73
C ASP A 13 8.90 1.43 -4.83
N ARG A 14 9.70 2.38 -5.31
CA ARG A 14 10.15 3.51 -4.49
C ARG A 14 9.72 4.85 -5.07
N ILE A 15 9.04 5.63 -4.25
CA ILE A 15 8.70 7.03 -4.51
C ILE A 15 9.60 7.89 -3.62
N ARG A 16 10.41 8.78 -4.22
CA ARG A 16 11.47 9.52 -3.52
C ARG A 16 11.08 10.91 -3.06
N ASP A 17 10.03 11.45 -3.65
CA ASP A 17 9.66 12.87 -3.60
C ASP A 17 8.16 13.08 -3.33
N PHE A 18 7.49 12.07 -2.75
CA PHE A 18 6.10 12.16 -2.34
C PHE A 18 5.86 13.39 -1.45
N ASN A 19 4.83 14.17 -1.79
CA ASN A 19 4.54 15.43 -1.13
C ASN A 19 3.04 15.61 -0.86
N GLN A 20 2.60 15.19 0.34
CA GLN A 20 1.23 15.39 0.81
C GLN A 20 0.80 16.86 0.77
N ALA A 21 1.71 17.81 1.02
CA ALA A 21 1.36 19.24 1.03
C ALA A 21 1.10 19.81 -0.37
N GLN A 22 1.56 19.13 -1.43
CA GLN A 22 1.27 19.46 -2.82
C GLN A 22 0.05 18.70 -3.37
N GLY A 23 -0.50 17.77 -2.59
CA GLY A 23 -1.65 16.96 -2.98
C GLY A 23 -1.27 15.76 -3.85
N ASP A 24 -0.05 15.24 -3.72
CA ASP A 24 0.32 13.98 -4.35
C ASP A 24 -0.56 12.84 -3.83
N VAL A 25 -0.99 11.97 -4.74
CA VAL A 25 -1.85 10.81 -4.45
C VAL A 25 -1.19 9.56 -5.03
N ILE A 26 -1.30 8.45 -4.30
CA ILE A 26 -0.88 7.12 -4.76
C ILE A 26 -2.09 6.45 -5.41
N ASP A 27 -2.02 6.27 -6.72
CA ASP A 27 -3.08 5.63 -7.49
C ASP A 27 -2.96 4.11 -7.41
N LEU A 28 -3.97 3.47 -6.80
CA LEU A 28 -4.07 2.02 -6.65
C LEU A 28 -5.28 1.44 -7.39
N THR A 29 -6.04 2.24 -8.15
CA THR A 29 -7.27 1.77 -8.82
C THR A 29 -7.02 0.76 -9.95
N ALA A 30 -5.75 0.55 -10.31
CA ALA A 30 -5.36 -0.46 -11.30
C ALA A 30 -5.08 -1.83 -10.67
N ILE A 31 -5.14 -1.94 -9.34
CA ILE A 31 -4.88 -3.16 -8.58
C ILE A 31 -6.20 -3.66 -8.03
N ASP A 32 -6.57 -4.89 -8.41
CA ASP A 32 -7.70 -5.60 -7.81
C ASP A 32 -7.37 -5.92 -6.34
N ALA A 33 -8.08 -5.31 -5.40
CA ALA A 33 -7.82 -5.47 -3.97
C ALA A 33 -8.15 -6.88 -3.47
N ILE A 34 -9.05 -7.61 -4.13
CA ILE A 34 -9.44 -8.97 -3.72
C ILE A 34 -9.16 -9.93 -4.86
N ALA A 35 -8.20 -10.83 -4.66
CA ALA A 35 -7.85 -11.82 -5.67
C ALA A 35 -9.06 -12.67 -6.09
N GLY A 36 -9.51 -12.51 -7.33
CA GLY A 36 -10.70 -13.24 -7.80
C GLY A 36 -11.29 -12.75 -9.10
N GLY A 37 -10.77 -11.65 -9.67
CA GLY A 37 -11.23 -11.09 -10.94
C GLY A 37 -12.30 -10.02 -10.77
N GLY A 38 -12.35 -9.37 -9.60
CA GLY A 38 -13.07 -8.13 -9.37
C GLY A 38 -12.28 -6.93 -9.89
N ASP A 39 -12.85 -5.76 -9.68
CA ASP A 39 -12.14 -4.48 -9.68
C ASP A 39 -12.44 -3.86 -8.32
N ASP A 40 -11.96 -4.54 -7.28
CA ASP A 40 -12.27 -4.21 -5.89
C ASP A 40 -11.31 -3.13 -5.39
N ALA A 41 -11.86 -2.10 -4.74
CA ALA A 41 -11.09 -1.06 -4.08
C ALA A 41 -10.51 -1.56 -2.75
N PHE A 42 -9.33 -1.10 -2.36
CA PHE A 42 -8.79 -1.40 -1.04
C PHE A 42 -9.57 -0.71 0.08
N SER A 43 -9.59 -1.35 1.25
CA SER A 43 -10.01 -0.78 2.52
C SER A 43 -8.79 -0.24 3.27
N PHE A 44 -8.67 1.08 3.40
CA PHE A 44 -7.58 1.69 4.16
C PHE A 44 -7.79 1.53 5.67
N ILE A 45 -6.90 0.79 6.33
CA ILE A 45 -6.96 0.49 7.78
C ILE A 45 -5.97 1.31 8.61
N GLY A 46 -5.29 2.30 8.01
CA GLY A 46 -4.31 3.13 8.70
C GLY A 46 -3.04 2.35 9.07
N ASP A 47 -2.60 2.47 10.32
CA ASP A 47 -1.43 1.78 10.87
C ASP A 47 -1.77 0.45 11.57
N ALA A 48 -3.05 0.08 11.62
CA ALA A 48 -3.51 -1.18 12.18
C ALA A 48 -2.85 -2.39 11.49
N ALA A 49 -2.69 -3.49 12.24
CA ALA A 49 -2.27 -4.75 11.65
C ALA A 49 -3.37 -5.31 10.75
N PHE A 50 -2.99 -6.08 9.72
CA PHE A 50 -3.95 -6.81 8.90
C PHE A 50 -4.83 -7.72 9.77
N SER A 51 -6.09 -7.81 9.39
CA SER A 51 -7.11 -8.60 10.08
C SER A 51 -7.28 -10.00 9.49
N HIS A 52 -6.43 -10.38 8.51
CA HIS A 52 -6.62 -11.55 7.65
C HIS A 52 -7.89 -11.45 6.80
N SER A 53 -8.15 -10.25 6.28
CA SER A 53 -9.20 -9.97 5.31
C SER A 53 -8.55 -9.49 4.02
N ALA A 54 -8.96 -10.04 2.88
CA ALA A 54 -8.48 -9.58 1.58
C ALA A 54 -8.91 -8.13 1.32
N GLY A 55 -8.08 -7.40 0.57
CA GLY A 55 -8.33 -6.02 0.19
C GLY A 55 -7.98 -5.00 1.25
N GLU A 56 -7.10 -5.33 2.20
CA GLU A 56 -6.64 -4.38 3.21
C GLU A 56 -5.41 -3.59 2.72
N LEU A 57 -5.46 -2.27 2.91
CA LEU A 57 -4.36 -1.34 2.67
C LEU A 57 -3.95 -0.70 3.99
N ARG A 58 -2.66 -0.76 4.31
CA ARG A 58 -2.10 -0.15 5.52
C ARG A 58 -0.80 0.58 5.23
N PHE A 59 -0.34 1.35 6.22
CA PHE A 59 1.02 1.89 6.22
C PHE A 59 1.81 1.51 7.47
N GLN A 60 3.13 1.52 7.34
CA GLN A 60 4.07 1.37 8.45
C GLN A 60 5.24 2.34 8.28
N GLN A 61 5.52 3.13 9.32
CA GLN A 61 6.66 4.04 9.32
C GLN A 61 7.92 3.35 9.86
N PHE A 62 9.03 3.62 9.20
CA PHE A 62 10.37 3.25 9.62
C PHE A 62 11.25 4.50 9.66
N THR A 63 12.44 4.39 10.27
CA THR A 63 13.39 5.51 10.25
C THR A 63 13.79 5.82 8.81
N GLY A 64 13.36 6.99 8.33
CA GLY A 64 13.70 7.52 7.00
C GLY A 64 12.81 7.04 5.84
N TYR A 65 11.81 6.19 6.05
CA TYR A 65 10.88 5.78 4.99
C TYR A 65 9.53 5.30 5.55
N THR A 66 8.51 5.31 4.70
CA THR A 66 7.17 4.78 4.98
C THR A 66 6.88 3.65 4.00
N MET A 67 6.35 2.53 4.49
CA MET A 67 5.88 1.43 3.66
C MET A 67 4.37 1.52 3.55
N ILE A 68 3.86 1.46 2.33
CA ILE A 68 2.46 1.21 2.00
C ILE A 68 2.37 -0.28 1.68
N GLN A 69 1.45 -0.99 2.29
CA GLN A 69 1.35 -2.45 2.22
C GLN A 69 -0.09 -2.84 1.91
N MET A 70 -0.24 -3.79 1.00
CA MET A 70 -1.51 -4.31 0.52
C MET A 70 -1.56 -5.82 0.76
N ASP A 71 -2.67 -6.31 1.29
CA ASP A 71 -3.02 -7.73 1.42
C ASP A 71 -4.22 -8.01 0.51
N THR A 72 -4.03 -8.82 -0.52
CA THR A 72 -5.01 -9.09 -1.58
C THR A 72 -5.63 -10.48 -1.52
N ASP A 73 -5.01 -11.42 -0.81
CA ASP A 73 -5.52 -12.78 -0.63
C ASP A 73 -6.08 -13.04 0.78
N GLY A 74 -5.87 -12.11 1.71
CA GLY A 74 -6.39 -12.14 3.07
C GLY A 74 -5.58 -13.02 4.01
N ASP A 75 -4.34 -13.37 3.67
CA ASP A 75 -3.49 -14.19 4.53
C ASP A 75 -2.85 -13.39 5.69
N GLY A 76 -3.03 -12.07 5.73
CA GLY A 76 -2.45 -11.17 6.72
C GLY A 76 -0.97 -10.83 6.45
N VAL A 77 -0.49 -11.13 5.25
CA VAL A 77 0.86 -10.85 4.76
C VAL A 77 0.77 -9.81 3.65
N THR A 78 1.87 -9.07 3.47
CA THR A 78 1.95 -8.10 2.38
C THR A 78 2.18 -8.79 1.05
N ASP A 79 1.22 -8.67 0.15
CA ASP A 79 1.29 -9.10 -1.25
C ASP A 79 1.96 -8.06 -2.14
N TYR A 80 1.66 -6.78 -1.89
CA TYR A 80 2.24 -5.66 -2.63
C TYR A 80 2.68 -4.55 -1.68
N ALA A 81 3.81 -3.92 -2.01
CA ALA A 81 4.31 -2.79 -1.23
C ALA A 81 4.87 -1.66 -2.09
N VAL A 82 4.68 -0.43 -1.60
CA VAL A 82 5.31 0.79 -2.09
C VAL A 82 6.07 1.44 -0.95
N ARG A 83 7.31 1.86 -1.20
CA ARG A 83 8.13 2.59 -0.25
C ARG A 83 8.17 4.07 -0.63
N LEU A 84 7.83 4.92 0.34
CA LEU A 84 8.02 6.36 0.27
C LEU A 84 9.30 6.72 1.04
N GLU A 85 10.23 7.44 0.43
CA GLU A 85 11.36 8.00 1.19
C GLU A 85 10.86 9.17 2.04
N GLY A 86 11.05 9.10 3.36
CA GLY A 86 10.44 10.02 4.33
C GLY A 86 9.40 9.34 5.24
N GLN A 87 9.08 10.00 6.35
CA GLN A 87 8.10 9.53 7.33
C GLN A 87 6.80 10.30 7.15
N PHE A 88 5.77 9.61 6.65
CA PHE A 88 4.46 10.18 6.37
C PHE A 88 3.40 9.47 7.20
N THR A 89 2.55 10.24 7.87
CA THR A 89 1.31 9.73 8.43
C THR A 89 0.29 9.74 7.31
N MET A 90 -0.01 8.57 6.78
CA MET A 90 -0.92 8.43 5.64
C MET A 90 -2.37 8.52 6.11
N VAL A 91 -3.21 9.11 5.28
CA VAL A 91 -4.66 9.13 5.43
C VAL A 91 -5.31 8.59 4.16
N GLU A 92 -6.60 8.22 4.24
CA GLU A 92 -7.32 7.63 3.11
C GLU A 92 -7.27 8.51 1.85
N SER A 93 -7.32 9.85 2.01
CA SER A 93 -7.27 10.79 0.88
C SER A 93 -5.92 10.85 0.15
N ASP A 94 -4.88 10.20 0.67
CA ASP A 94 -3.58 10.08 -0.01
C ASP A 94 -3.59 8.96 -1.07
N PHE A 95 -4.70 8.20 -1.18
CA PHE A 95 -4.84 7.10 -2.12
C PHE A 95 -6.04 7.31 -3.05
N ALA A 96 -5.88 6.95 -4.32
CA ALA A 96 -7.01 6.70 -5.21
C ALA A 96 -7.31 5.20 -5.17
N LEU A 97 -8.52 4.85 -4.71
CA LEU A 97 -8.99 3.49 -4.43
C LEU A 97 -10.21 3.16 -5.28
#